data_AF-A0A9W9CG92-F1
#
_entry.id   AF-A0A9W9CG92-F1
#
_cell.length_a   1.000
_cell.length_b   1.000
_cell.length_c   1.000
_cell.angle_alpha   90.00
_cell.angle_beta   90.00
_cell.angle_gamma   90.00
#
_symmetry.space_group_name_H-M   'P 1'
#
loop_
_entity.id
_entity.type
_entity.pdbx_description
1 polymer ?
#
loop_
_entity_poly.entity_id
_entity_poly.type
_entity_poly.pdbx_seq_one_letter_code
_entity_poly.pdbx_strand_id
1 'polypeptide(L)'
;MITDTRQGLQKRMAAIFAEAKEQGLNVCDTLPSEVLDHFLVSLKTENICFAPEEEAKGMEEKNLDLETQLKQAQQALQNIDIPEDANQLQVELGLAKKSADFYRGLMNEAEERATRYQEKWQEALQQQVAAEEMDNKFERLKAENSDLRRSKSIIAEEMRKMKDIYDKLRDKDLGVVVDKEEKVMALEKQLKELKATSEELQEENCAVEGQYHEVMSSLDAVVTETTDDLNAAKARARAAEQQQSATFSEIQPLRRFYNHANDILNIYQGIFRQLLNAVEQNVTYSSDFREMLLARLQAASGECEAFLTLRALFAAEGLPQTEHSEQLSDLAQSAQQMQKCLDNIGQDMVQFLWALSRRPDILKLIRLKFSVLR
;
A
#
# COMPACT_ATOMS: atom_id res chain seq x y z
N MET A 1 11.58 -88.75 -11.04
CA MET A 1 11.24 -90.19 -11.09
C MET A 1 9.75 -90.31 -10.87
N ILE A 2 9.03 -90.58 -11.95
CA ILE A 2 7.56 -90.70 -11.97
C ILE A 2 7.24 -92.14 -11.61
N THR A 3 6.78 -92.36 -10.38
CA THR A 3 6.29 -93.65 -9.88
C THR A 3 4.77 -93.65 -9.90
N ASP A 4 4.24 -94.30 -10.93
CA ASP A 4 2.98 -95.03 -11.05
C ASP A 4 1.91 -94.81 -9.95
N THR A 5 1.16 -93.72 -10.09
CA THR A 5 0.04 -93.33 -9.21
C THR A 5 -1.23 -94.17 -9.42
N ARG A 6 -1.23 -95.15 -10.35
CA ARG A 6 -2.41 -95.93 -10.76
C ARG A 6 -2.69 -97.14 -9.86
N GLN A 7 -1.65 -97.86 -9.42
CA GLN A 7 -1.82 -99.02 -8.53
C GLN A 7 -2.16 -98.63 -7.08
N GLY A 8 -1.68 -97.46 -6.62
CA GLY A 8 -1.99 -96.94 -5.29
C GLY A 8 -3.45 -96.50 -5.12
N LEU A 9 -4.06 -95.96 -6.18
CA LEU A 9 -5.47 -95.57 -6.20
C LEU A 9 -6.40 -96.80 -6.21
N GLN A 10 -6.03 -97.85 -6.97
CA GLN A 10 -6.80 -99.10 -7.06
C GLN A 10 -6.88 -99.85 -5.72
N LYS A 11 -5.79 -99.90 -4.93
CA LYS A 11 -5.83 -100.53 -3.60
C LYS A 11 -6.66 -99.75 -2.59
N ARG A 12 -6.67 -98.42 -2.65
CA ARG A 12 -7.50 -97.58 -1.76
C ARG A 12 -8.98 -97.66 -2.11
N MET A 13 -9.33 -97.73 -3.38
CA MET A 13 -10.73 -97.88 -3.80
C MET A 13 -11.28 -99.29 -3.50
N ALA A 14 -10.48 -100.35 -3.64
CA ALA A 14 -10.89 -101.70 -3.24
C ALA A 14 -11.18 -101.82 -1.72
N ALA A 15 -10.43 -101.09 -0.88
CA ALA A 15 -10.68 -101.02 0.56
C ALA A 15 -12.00 -100.30 0.88
N ILE A 16 -12.29 -99.19 0.19
CA ILE A 16 -13.55 -98.43 0.34
C ILE A 16 -14.75 -99.29 -0.11
N PHE A 17 -14.61 -100.13 -1.14
CA PHE A 17 -15.67 -101.05 -1.58
C PHE A 17 -15.91 -102.22 -0.62
N ALA A 18 -14.87 -102.75 0.03
CA ALA A 18 -15.03 -103.76 1.06
C ALA A 18 -15.77 -103.17 2.28
N GLU A 19 -15.43 -101.94 2.66
CA GLU A 19 -16.05 -101.21 3.78
C GLU A 19 -17.52 -100.82 3.50
N ALA A 20 -17.83 -100.41 2.26
CA ALA A 20 -19.21 -100.12 1.84
C ALA A 20 -20.10 -101.38 1.76
N LYS A 21 -19.52 -102.53 1.40
CA LYS A 21 -20.22 -103.82 1.33
C LYS A 21 -20.49 -104.42 2.72
N GLU A 22 -19.62 -104.16 3.70
CA GLU A 22 -19.88 -104.49 5.11
C GLU A 22 -20.99 -103.63 5.73
N GLN A 23 -21.22 -102.42 5.21
CA GLN A 23 -22.25 -101.49 5.70
C GLN A 23 -23.62 -101.62 4.99
N GLY A 24 -23.78 -102.59 4.07
CA GLY A 24 -25.06 -102.88 3.42
C GLY A 24 -25.58 -101.81 2.44
N LEU A 25 -24.71 -100.92 1.96
CA LEU A 25 -25.05 -99.86 1.02
C LEU A 25 -24.92 -100.35 -0.43
N ASN A 26 -25.94 -100.07 -1.25
CA ASN A 26 -25.92 -100.42 -2.68
C ASN A 26 -24.94 -99.51 -3.42
N VAL A 27 -24.02 -100.14 -4.16
CA VAL A 27 -22.89 -99.49 -4.85
C VAL A 27 -23.33 -98.50 -5.94
N CYS A 28 -24.60 -98.53 -6.35
CA CYS A 28 -25.18 -97.60 -7.33
C CYS A 28 -25.56 -96.22 -6.76
N ASP A 29 -25.61 -96.06 -5.43
CA ASP A 29 -26.12 -94.83 -4.79
C ASP A 29 -25.03 -93.83 -4.38
N THR A 30 -23.74 -94.18 -4.52
CA THR A 30 -22.61 -93.38 -4.00
C THR A 30 -21.65 -92.83 -5.07
N LEU A 31 -21.83 -93.15 -6.37
CA LEU A 31 -20.92 -92.71 -7.44
C LEU A 31 -21.68 -92.30 -8.73
N PRO A 32 -21.24 -91.21 -9.42
CA PRO A 32 -21.82 -90.78 -10.70
C PRO A 32 -21.67 -91.83 -11.81
N SER A 33 -22.71 -91.98 -12.64
CA SER A 33 -22.84 -93.02 -13.67
C SER A 33 -21.66 -93.10 -14.65
N GLU A 34 -20.98 -91.98 -14.90
CA GLU A 34 -19.87 -91.88 -15.85
C GLU A 34 -18.61 -92.62 -15.39
N VAL A 35 -18.46 -92.91 -14.08
CA VAL A 35 -17.30 -93.63 -13.53
C VAL A 35 -17.53 -95.13 -13.47
N LEU A 36 -18.79 -95.57 -13.40
CA LEU A 36 -19.19 -96.98 -13.27
C LEU A 36 -18.94 -97.75 -14.59
N ASP A 37 -19.27 -97.13 -15.72
CA ASP A 37 -19.14 -97.74 -17.05
C ASP A 37 -17.67 -97.95 -17.46
N HIS A 38 -16.78 -97.03 -17.09
CA HIS A 38 -15.36 -97.13 -17.43
C HIS A 38 -14.62 -98.23 -16.63
N PHE A 39 -15.20 -98.66 -15.50
CA PHE A 39 -14.62 -99.65 -14.58
C PHE A 39 -15.19 -101.06 -14.78
N LEU A 40 -16.48 -101.20 -15.13
CA LEU A 40 -17.08 -102.50 -15.49
C LEU A 40 -16.47 -103.10 -16.77
N VAL A 41 -15.96 -102.26 -17.66
CA VAL A 41 -15.21 -102.68 -18.85
C VAL A 41 -13.79 -103.18 -18.50
N SER A 42 -13.22 -102.75 -17.37
CA SER A 42 -11.86 -103.13 -16.95
C SER A 42 -11.79 -104.39 -16.06
N LEU A 43 -12.94 -104.94 -15.64
CA LEU A 43 -13.04 -106.13 -14.77
C LEU A 43 -13.54 -107.41 -15.49
N LYS A 44 -13.78 -107.35 -16.80
CA LYS A 44 -14.34 -108.46 -17.61
C LYS A 44 -13.31 -109.29 -18.40
N THR A 45 -12.01 -109.20 -18.08
CA THR A 45 -10.95 -109.88 -18.87
C THR A 45 -10.25 -111.08 -18.26
N GLU A 46 -10.65 -111.63 -17.10
CA GLU A 46 -10.07 -112.89 -16.59
C GLU A 46 -11.10 -113.68 -15.77
N ASN A 47 -11.81 -114.62 -16.41
CA ASN A 47 -12.30 -115.88 -15.84
C ASN A 47 -13.10 -116.66 -16.89
N ILE A 48 -12.39 -117.44 -17.69
CA ILE A 48 -12.97 -118.49 -18.54
C ILE A 48 -12.43 -119.84 -18.04
N CYS A 49 -13.37 -120.62 -17.50
CA CYS A 49 -13.53 -122.07 -17.57
C CYS A 49 -12.28 -122.94 -17.76
N PHE A 50 -11.99 -123.80 -16.77
CA PHE A 50 -11.68 -125.23 -16.99
C PHE A 50 -11.93 -125.99 -15.67
N ALA A 51 -12.91 -126.91 -15.68
CA ALA A 51 -12.95 -128.04 -14.75
C ALA A 51 -13.41 -129.28 -15.55
N PRO A 52 -12.78 -130.44 -15.38
CA PRO A 52 -12.79 -131.50 -16.38
C PRO A 52 -13.85 -132.58 -16.11
N GLU A 53 -14.15 -133.26 -17.22
CA GLU A 53 -14.84 -134.53 -17.37
C GLU A 53 -14.45 -135.59 -16.33
N GLU A 54 -15.41 -136.12 -15.56
CA GLU A 54 -15.36 -137.51 -15.05
C GLU A 54 -16.67 -138.04 -14.40
N GLU A 55 -17.87 -137.63 -14.85
CA GLU A 55 -19.15 -138.24 -14.40
C GLU A 55 -20.08 -138.63 -15.57
N ALA A 56 -19.51 -138.95 -16.72
CA ALA A 56 -20.22 -139.27 -17.96
C ALA A 56 -20.59 -140.76 -18.15
N LYS A 57 -20.54 -141.60 -17.11
CA LYS A 57 -20.90 -143.04 -17.24
C LYS A 57 -21.87 -143.58 -16.17
N GLY A 58 -22.40 -142.74 -15.29
CA GLY A 58 -23.41 -143.14 -14.28
C GLY A 58 -24.83 -142.56 -14.50
N MET A 59 -24.99 -141.61 -15.44
CA MET A 59 -26.24 -140.88 -15.70
C MET A 59 -26.98 -141.32 -16.97
N GLU A 60 -26.38 -142.14 -17.84
CA GLU A 60 -27.05 -142.69 -19.02
C GLU A 60 -28.02 -143.85 -18.67
N GLU A 61 -27.71 -144.68 -17.68
CA GLU A 61 -28.64 -145.76 -17.26
C GLU A 61 -29.87 -145.23 -16.50
N LYS A 62 -29.75 -144.12 -15.77
CA LYS A 62 -30.89 -143.48 -15.09
C LYS A 62 -31.78 -142.65 -16.02
N ASN A 63 -31.26 -142.17 -17.14
CA ASN A 63 -32.07 -141.49 -18.15
C ASN A 63 -32.90 -142.48 -18.98
N LEU A 64 -32.42 -143.69 -19.23
CA LEU A 64 -33.19 -144.73 -19.93
C LEU A 64 -34.39 -145.23 -19.10
N ASP A 65 -34.23 -145.35 -17.77
CA ASP A 65 -35.32 -145.74 -16.86
C ASP A 65 -36.34 -144.59 -16.60
N LEU A 66 -35.90 -143.33 -16.69
CA LEU A 66 -36.81 -142.18 -16.63
C LEU A 66 -37.54 -141.94 -17.96
N GLU A 67 -36.92 -142.23 -19.11
CA GLU A 67 -37.59 -142.15 -20.42
C GLU A 67 -38.67 -143.25 -20.59
N THR A 68 -38.47 -144.45 -20.05
CA THR A 68 -39.51 -145.50 -20.06
C THR A 68 -40.67 -145.14 -19.13
N GLN A 69 -40.41 -144.54 -17.95
CA GLN A 69 -41.48 -144.03 -17.08
C GLN A 69 -42.22 -142.82 -17.67
N LEU A 70 -41.53 -141.93 -18.39
CA LEU A 70 -42.16 -140.80 -19.10
C LEU A 70 -43.04 -141.27 -20.27
N LYS A 71 -42.60 -142.28 -21.03
CA LYS A 71 -43.43 -142.85 -22.11
C LYS A 71 -44.65 -143.61 -21.60
N GLN A 72 -44.53 -144.34 -20.47
CA GLN A 72 -45.68 -144.99 -19.84
C GLN A 72 -46.66 -143.98 -19.20
N ALA A 73 -46.18 -142.87 -18.64
CA ALA A 73 -47.04 -141.79 -18.14
C ALA A 73 -47.68 -140.95 -19.27
N GLN A 74 -46.97 -140.71 -20.38
CA GLN A 74 -47.52 -140.00 -21.55
C GLN A 74 -48.56 -140.84 -22.32
N GLN A 75 -48.45 -142.17 -22.35
CA GLN A 75 -49.49 -143.03 -22.92
C GLN A 75 -50.73 -143.18 -22.03
N ALA A 76 -50.61 -142.94 -20.71
CA ALA A 76 -51.76 -142.89 -19.80
C ALA A 76 -52.53 -141.56 -19.85
N LEU A 77 -51.89 -140.45 -20.24
CA LEU A 77 -52.52 -139.13 -20.38
C LEU A 77 -53.24 -138.91 -21.72
N GLN A 78 -52.88 -139.66 -22.78
CA GLN A 78 -53.53 -139.53 -24.09
C GLN A 78 -54.88 -140.27 -24.23
N ASN A 79 -55.24 -141.15 -23.29
CA ASN A 79 -56.43 -142.00 -23.39
C ASN A 79 -57.46 -141.78 -22.26
N ILE A 80 -57.48 -140.60 -21.65
CA ILE A 80 -58.54 -140.19 -20.72
C ILE A 80 -59.48 -139.25 -21.48
N ASP A 81 -60.70 -139.72 -21.75
CA ASP A 81 -61.83 -138.88 -22.16
C ASP A 81 -62.04 -137.78 -21.11
N ILE A 82 -61.80 -136.54 -21.53
CA ILE A 82 -62.01 -135.35 -20.69
C ILE A 82 -63.51 -135.00 -20.73
N PRO A 83 -64.20 -134.89 -19.58
CA PRO A 83 -65.63 -134.61 -19.51
C PRO A 83 -65.99 -133.18 -20.00
N GLU A 84 -67.18 -133.03 -20.58
CA GLU A 84 -67.74 -131.78 -21.15
C GLU A 84 -67.61 -130.54 -20.24
N ASP A 85 -67.62 -130.70 -18.91
CA ASP A 85 -67.46 -129.63 -17.92
C ASP A 85 -66.11 -128.88 -18.02
N ALA A 86 -65.03 -129.55 -18.45
CA ALA A 86 -63.72 -128.91 -18.59
C ALA A 86 -63.66 -127.94 -19.78
N ASN A 87 -64.39 -128.23 -20.87
CA ASN A 87 -64.49 -127.35 -22.02
C ASN A 87 -65.33 -126.09 -21.70
N GLN A 88 -66.38 -126.23 -20.89
CA GLN A 88 -67.13 -125.08 -20.38
C GLN A 88 -66.26 -124.17 -19.51
N LEU A 89 -65.47 -124.75 -18.60
CA LEU A 89 -64.56 -123.98 -17.75
C LEU A 89 -63.50 -123.23 -18.56
N GLN A 90 -63.01 -123.81 -19.67
CA GLN A 90 -62.02 -123.17 -20.54
C GLN A 90 -62.62 -121.99 -21.32
N VAL A 91 -63.88 -122.10 -21.75
CA VAL A 91 -64.62 -120.99 -22.37
C VAL A 91 -64.90 -119.88 -21.36
N GLU A 92 -65.33 -120.21 -20.15
CA GLU A 92 -65.55 -119.24 -19.07
C GLU A 92 -64.25 -118.54 -18.65
N LEU A 93 -63.15 -119.26 -18.55
CA LEU A 93 -61.82 -118.71 -18.26
C LEU A 93 -61.34 -117.82 -19.41
N GLY A 94 -61.63 -118.19 -20.65
CA GLY A 94 -61.39 -117.33 -21.83
C GLY A 94 -62.24 -116.06 -21.84
N LEU A 95 -63.51 -116.15 -21.41
CA LEU A 95 -64.42 -115.00 -21.32
C LEU A 95 -64.02 -114.06 -20.16
N ALA A 96 -63.61 -114.63 -19.02
CA ALA A 96 -63.09 -113.90 -17.87
C ALA A 96 -61.73 -113.23 -18.16
N LYS A 97 -60.86 -113.87 -18.95
CA LYS A 97 -59.64 -113.24 -19.45
C LYS A 97 -59.95 -112.06 -20.36
N LYS A 98 -60.86 -112.22 -21.33
CA LYS A 98 -61.28 -111.13 -22.21
C LYS A 98 -61.92 -109.97 -21.46
N SER A 99 -62.75 -110.25 -20.44
CA SER A 99 -63.34 -109.19 -19.62
C SER A 99 -62.29 -108.51 -18.74
N ALA A 100 -61.37 -109.26 -18.13
CA ALA A 100 -60.25 -108.71 -17.38
C ALA A 100 -59.34 -107.84 -18.25
N ASP A 101 -59.03 -108.26 -19.48
CA ASP A 101 -58.23 -107.47 -20.43
C ASP A 101 -58.99 -106.22 -20.90
N PHE A 102 -60.32 -106.30 -21.10
CA PHE A 102 -61.15 -105.13 -21.41
C PHE A 102 -61.15 -104.11 -20.26
N TYR A 103 -61.39 -104.55 -19.02
CA TYR A 103 -61.35 -103.66 -17.85
C TYR A 103 -59.95 -103.13 -17.57
N ARG A 104 -58.90 -103.91 -17.84
CA ARG A 104 -57.50 -103.44 -17.78
C ARG A 104 -57.23 -102.38 -18.85
N GLY A 105 -57.70 -102.57 -20.07
CA GLY A 105 -57.64 -101.55 -21.12
C GLY A 105 -58.36 -100.26 -20.72
N LEU A 106 -59.57 -100.38 -20.18
CA LEU A 106 -60.35 -99.24 -19.70
C LEU A 106 -59.67 -98.50 -18.53
N MET A 107 -59.06 -99.26 -17.60
CA MET A 107 -58.27 -98.73 -16.49
C MET A 107 -57.03 -97.99 -17.00
N ASN A 108 -56.26 -98.59 -17.90
CA ASN A 108 -55.07 -97.96 -18.50
C ASN A 108 -55.45 -96.68 -19.27
N GLU A 109 -56.54 -96.69 -20.03
CA GLU A 109 -57.04 -95.48 -20.71
C GLU A 109 -57.47 -94.39 -19.72
N ALA A 110 -58.07 -94.78 -18.59
CA ALA A 110 -58.45 -93.85 -17.53
C ALA A 110 -57.21 -93.29 -16.81
N GLU A 111 -56.21 -94.12 -16.54
CA GLU A 111 -54.90 -93.71 -15.98
C GLU A 111 -54.18 -92.77 -16.93
N GLU A 112 -54.06 -93.09 -18.21
CA GLU A 112 -53.48 -92.20 -19.22
C GLU A 112 -54.25 -90.88 -19.33
N ARG A 113 -55.57 -90.92 -19.22
CA ARG A 113 -56.38 -89.69 -19.24
C ARG A 113 -56.15 -88.86 -17.99
N ALA A 114 -56.03 -89.50 -16.83
CA ALA A 114 -55.73 -88.86 -15.56
C ALA A 114 -54.33 -88.23 -15.56
N THR A 115 -53.30 -88.94 -16.06
CA THR A 115 -51.94 -88.41 -16.19
C THR A 115 -51.90 -87.22 -17.15
N ARG A 116 -52.55 -87.31 -18.32
CA ARG A 116 -52.67 -86.17 -19.25
C ARG A 116 -53.38 -84.97 -18.62
N TYR A 117 -54.41 -85.20 -17.81
CA TYR A 117 -55.07 -84.10 -17.08
C TYR A 117 -54.17 -83.51 -15.98
N GLN A 118 -53.42 -84.35 -15.27
CA GLN A 118 -52.45 -83.92 -14.28
C GLN A 118 -51.33 -83.09 -14.90
N GLU A 119 -50.76 -83.53 -16.02
CA GLU A 119 -49.76 -82.79 -16.80
C GLU A 119 -50.31 -81.44 -17.26
N LYS A 120 -51.49 -81.43 -17.92
CA LYS A 120 -52.13 -80.18 -18.35
C LYS A 120 -52.44 -79.24 -17.19
N TRP A 121 -52.83 -79.77 -16.03
CA TRP A 121 -53.07 -78.96 -14.85
C TRP A 121 -51.76 -78.39 -14.27
N GLN A 122 -50.68 -79.18 -14.25
CA GLN A 122 -49.35 -78.69 -13.85
C GLN A 122 -48.82 -77.62 -14.82
N GLU A 123 -48.99 -77.81 -16.14
CA GLU A 123 -48.63 -76.81 -17.14
C GLU A 123 -49.44 -75.51 -16.96
N ALA A 124 -50.77 -75.62 -16.77
CA ALA A 124 -51.62 -74.47 -16.51
C ALA A 124 -51.24 -73.74 -15.20
N LEU A 125 -50.90 -74.50 -14.15
CA LEU A 125 -50.44 -73.95 -12.88
C LEU A 125 -49.09 -73.23 -13.04
N GLN A 126 -48.14 -73.81 -13.78
CA GLN A 126 -46.86 -73.17 -14.08
C GLN A 126 -47.05 -71.87 -14.88
N GLN A 127 -47.95 -71.88 -15.87
CA GLN A 127 -48.30 -70.68 -16.63
C GLN A 127 -48.95 -69.60 -15.74
N GLN A 128 -49.82 -69.99 -14.82
CA GLN A 128 -50.43 -69.07 -13.86
C GLN A 128 -49.38 -68.45 -12.94
N VAL A 129 -48.49 -69.26 -12.35
CA VAL A 129 -47.41 -68.74 -11.48
C VAL A 129 -46.49 -67.79 -12.27
N ALA A 130 -46.12 -68.15 -13.50
CA ALA A 130 -45.30 -67.28 -14.35
C ALA A 130 -46.01 -65.95 -14.69
N ALA A 131 -47.34 -65.98 -14.92
CA ALA A 131 -48.13 -64.77 -15.14
C ALA A 131 -48.18 -63.89 -13.87
N GLU A 132 -48.40 -64.50 -12.69
CA GLU A 132 -48.40 -63.80 -11.41
C GLU A 132 -47.01 -63.18 -11.09
N GLU A 133 -45.92 -63.87 -11.39
CA GLU A 133 -44.56 -63.33 -11.26
C GLU A 133 -44.33 -62.13 -12.19
N MET A 134 -44.81 -62.21 -13.43
CA MET A 134 -44.71 -61.11 -14.40
C MET A 134 -45.56 -59.90 -14.00
N ASP A 135 -46.77 -60.11 -13.48
CA ASP A 135 -47.64 -59.05 -12.97
C ASP A 135 -47.03 -58.38 -11.74
N ASN A 136 -46.48 -59.17 -10.81
CA ASN A 136 -45.75 -58.64 -9.66
C ASN A 136 -44.54 -57.81 -10.07
N LYS A 137 -43.78 -58.27 -11.07
CA LYS A 137 -42.65 -57.52 -11.63
C LYS A 137 -43.11 -56.24 -12.31
N PHE A 138 -44.23 -56.28 -13.05
CA PHE A 138 -44.81 -55.12 -13.69
C PHE A 138 -45.23 -54.05 -12.68
N GLU A 139 -45.95 -54.42 -11.62
CA GLU A 139 -46.37 -53.46 -10.59
C GLU A 139 -45.19 -52.87 -9.82
N ARG A 140 -44.13 -53.65 -9.55
CA ARG A 140 -42.86 -53.12 -8.98
C ARG A 140 -42.22 -52.09 -9.89
N LEU A 141 -42.01 -52.41 -11.17
CA LEU A 141 -41.40 -51.50 -12.14
C LEU A 141 -42.25 -50.24 -12.36
N LYS A 142 -43.58 -50.37 -12.31
CA LYS A 142 -44.51 -49.24 -12.40
C LYS A 142 -44.43 -48.33 -11.18
N ALA A 143 -44.32 -48.89 -9.97
CA ALA A 143 -44.08 -48.12 -8.75
C ALA A 143 -42.73 -47.38 -8.83
N GLU A 144 -41.65 -48.09 -9.17
CA GLU A 144 -40.31 -47.49 -9.35
C GLU A 144 -40.33 -46.38 -10.41
N ASN A 145 -41.01 -46.57 -11.55
CA ASN A 145 -41.12 -45.55 -12.58
C ASN A 145 -41.87 -44.31 -12.07
N SER A 146 -42.91 -44.51 -11.26
CA SER A 146 -43.67 -43.41 -10.67
C SER A 146 -42.83 -42.61 -9.67
N ASP A 147 -42.03 -43.29 -8.84
CA ASP A 147 -41.10 -42.66 -7.89
C ASP A 147 -39.98 -41.90 -8.60
N LEU A 148 -39.41 -42.47 -9.65
CA LEU A 148 -38.40 -41.80 -10.48
C LEU A 148 -38.96 -40.56 -11.19
N ARG A 149 -40.19 -40.61 -11.71
CA ARG A 149 -40.86 -39.44 -12.29
C ARG A 149 -41.08 -38.36 -11.25
N ARG A 150 -41.50 -38.73 -10.03
CA ARG A 150 -41.68 -37.79 -8.92
C ARG A 150 -40.35 -37.14 -8.53
N SER A 151 -39.31 -37.95 -8.33
CA SER A 151 -37.96 -37.45 -8.01
C SER A 151 -37.43 -36.51 -9.10
N LYS A 152 -37.56 -36.88 -10.38
CA LYS A 152 -37.19 -36.02 -11.51
C LYS A 152 -37.93 -34.68 -11.49
N SER A 153 -39.23 -34.67 -11.17
CA SER A 153 -40.00 -33.44 -11.06
C SER A 153 -39.53 -32.55 -9.92
N ILE A 154 -39.18 -33.14 -8.76
CA ILE A 154 -38.65 -32.41 -7.61
C ILE A 154 -37.30 -31.77 -7.97
N ILE A 155 -36.37 -32.54 -8.53
CA ILE A 155 -35.05 -32.05 -8.94
C ILE A 155 -35.18 -30.94 -9.99
N ALA A 156 -36.08 -31.09 -10.97
CA ALA A 156 -36.30 -30.06 -11.99
C ALA A 156 -36.85 -28.75 -11.39
N GLU A 157 -37.71 -28.84 -10.38
CA GLU A 157 -38.24 -27.68 -9.66
C GLU A 157 -37.15 -27.00 -8.82
N GLU A 158 -36.32 -27.79 -8.13
CA GLU A 158 -35.18 -27.28 -7.37
C GLU A 158 -34.14 -26.61 -8.27
N MET A 159 -33.81 -27.22 -9.42
CA MET A 159 -32.92 -26.61 -10.42
C MET A 159 -33.48 -25.28 -10.94
N ARG A 160 -34.79 -25.18 -11.15
CA ARG A 160 -35.43 -23.91 -11.57
C ARG A 160 -35.30 -22.86 -10.47
N LYS A 161 -35.60 -23.20 -9.21
CA LYS A 161 -35.46 -22.29 -8.07
C LYS A 161 -34.02 -21.83 -7.87
N MET A 162 -33.05 -22.74 -7.98
CA MET A 162 -31.63 -22.39 -7.90
C MET A 162 -31.24 -21.44 -9.03
N LYS A 163 -31.66 -21.70 -10.27
CA LYS A 163 -31.42 -20.82 -11.41
C LYS A 163 -31.98 -19.42 -11.15
N ASP A 164 -33.23 -19.30 -10.69
CA ASP A 164 -33.84 -17.99 -10.39
C ASP A 164 -33.08 -17.24 -9.27
N ILE A 165 -32.53 -17.95 -8.29
CA ILE A 165 -31.68 -17.36 -7.23
C ILE A 165 -30.35 -16.88 -7.82
N TYR A 166 -29.71 -17.69 -8.67
CA TYR A 166 -28.46 -17.32 -9.33
C TYR A 166 -28.63 -16.11 -10.24
N ASP A 167 -29.70 -16.06 -11.04
CA ASP A 167 -29.99 -14.94 -11.93
C ASP A 167 -30.22 -13.65 -11.11
N LYS A 168 -30.99 -13.71 -10.01
CA LYS A 168 -31.17 -12.57 -9.09
C LYS A 168 -29.87 -12.13 -8.41
N LEU A 169 -29.01 -13.06 -8.02
CA LEU A 169 -27.73 -12.74 -7.39
C LEU A 169 -26.80 -12.08 -8.41
N ARG A 170 -26.77 -12.61 -9.63
CA ARG A 170 -25.98 -12.05 -10.75
C ARG A 170 -26.43 -10.63 -11.10
N ASP A 171 -27.73 -10.37 -11.18
CA ASP A 171 -28.26 -9.03 -11.45
C ASP A 171 -27.89 -8.03 -10.34
N LYS A 172 -27.93 -8.47 -9.08
CA LYS A 172 -27.48 -7.65 -7.94
C LYS A 172 -25.99 -7.36 -8.00
N ASP A 173 -25.17 -8.37 -8.25
CA ASP A 173 -23.72 -8.22 -8.33
C ASP A 173 -23.34 -7.28 -9.49
N LEU A 174 -24.01 -7.41 -10.64
CA LEU A 174 -23.82 -6.51 -11.78
C LEU A 174 -24.21 -5.06 -11.42
N GLY A 175 -25.34 -4.86 -10.75
CA GLY A 175 -25.74 -3.54 -10.26
C GLY A 175 -24.71 -2.91 -9.32
N VAL A 176 -24.17 -3.68 -8.38
CA VAL A 176 -23.12 -3.21 -7.45
C VAL A 176 -21.82 -2.86 -8.19
N VAL A 177 -21.47 -3.61 -9.23
CA VAL A 177 -20.29 -3.30 -10.07
C VAL A 177 -20.48 -1.97 -10.78
N VAL A 178 -21.64 -1.76 -11.44
CA VAL A 178 -21.96 -0.50 -12.12
C VAL A 178 -21.94 0.67 -11.14
N ASP A 179 -22.59 0.57 -9.98
CA ASP A 179 -22.60 1.62 -8.95
C ASP A 179 -21.18 1.96 -8.46
N LYS A 180 -20.29 0.96 -8.36
CA LYS A 180 -18.90 1.17 -7.97
C LYS A 180 -18.08 1.83 -9.08
N GLU A 181 -18.27 1.41 -10.33
CA GLU A 181 -17.61 2.01 -11.48
C GLU A 181 -17.99 3.49 -11.62
N GLU A 182 -19.27 3.82 -11.46
CA GLU A 182 -19.74 5.22 -11.47
C GLU A 182 -19.08 6.06 -10.35
N LYS A 183 -18.99 5.50 -9.13
CA LYS A 183 -18.32 6.17 -8.00
C LYS A 183 -16.82 6.36 -8.25
N VAL A 184 -16.14 5.37 -8.81
CA VAL A 184 -14.72 5.46 -9.15
C VAL A 184 -14.51 6.55 -10.19
N MET A 185 -15.31 6.59 -11.26
CA MET A 185 -15.23 7.64 -12.28
C MET A 185 -15.49 9.04 -11.70
N ALA A 186 -16.46 9.19 -10.80
CA ALA A 186 -16.73 10.46 -10.13
C ALA A 186 -15.56 10.92 -9.25
N LEU A 187 -14.95 10.01 -8.48
CA LEU A 187 -13.78 10.30 -7.65
C LEU A 187 -12.54 10.62 -8.50
N GLU A 188 -12.33 9.92 -9.61
CA GLU A 188 -11.23 10.23 -10.53
C GLU A 188 -11.38 11.62 -11.15
N LYS A 189 -12.61 12.03 -11.47
CA LYS A 189 -12.89 13.39 -11.96
C LYS A 189 -12.58 14.43 -10.88
N GLN A 190 -13.07 14.23 -9.66
CA GLN A 190 -12.77 15.12 -8.53
C GLN A 190 -11.28 15.22 -8.23
N LEU A 191 -10.56 14.10 -8.31
CA LEU A 191 -9.11 14.06 -8.08
C LEU A 191 -8.35 14.83 -9.18
N LYS A 192 -8.78 14.75 -10.44
CA LYS A 192 -8.22 15.55 -11.54
C LYS A 192 -8.48 17.05 -11.33
N GLU A 193 -9.71 17.43 -10.98
CA GLU A 193 -10.06 18.82 -10.67
C GLU A 193 -9.23 19.35 -9.49
N LEU A 194 -9.14 18.59 -8.40
CA LEU A 194 -8.36 18.98 -7.23
C LEU A 194 -6.86 19.14 -7.55
N LYS A 195 -6.29 18.23 -8.36
CA LYS A 195 -4.90 18.34 -8.82
C LYS A 195 -4.66 19.60 -9.64
N ALA A 196 -5.54 19.90 -10.59
CA ALA A 196 -5.45 21.14 -11.38
C ALA A 196 -5.49 22.38 -10.48
N THR A 197 -6.43 22.44 -9.53
CA THR A 197 -6.49 23.57 -8.57
C THR A 197 -5.27 23.66 -7.67
N SER A 198 -4.67 22.52 -7.31
CA SER A 198 -3.45 22.50 -6.49
C SER A 198 -2.24 22.98 -7.27
N GLU A 199 -2.16 22.66 -8.56
CA GLU A 199 -1.10 23.13 -9.46
C GLU A 199 -1.23 24.64 -9.69
N GLU A 200 -2.45 25.14 -9.95
CA GLU A 200 -2.74 26.58 -10.07
C GLU A 200 -2.36 27.35 -8.79
N LEU A 201 -2.76 26.86 -7.61
CA LEU A 201 -2.39 27.47 -6.33
C LEU A 201 -0.88 27.45 -6.08
N GLN A 202 -0.18 26.41 -6.53
CA GLN A 202 1.27 26.33 -6.41
C GLN A 202 1.96 27.37 -7.31
N GLU A 203 1.49 27.55 -8.55
CA GLU A 203 1.97 28.58 -9.45
C GLU A 203 1.72 29.99 -8.90
N GLU A 204 0.52 30.26 -8.37
CA GLU A 204 0.19 31.52 -7.71
C GLU A 204 1.09 31.78 -6.51
N ASN A 205 1.35 30.77 -5.67
CA ASN A 205 2.21 30.92 -4.51
C ASN A 205 3.66 31.23 -4.93
N CYS A 206 4.20 30.55 -5.95
CA CYS A 206 5.52 30.86 -6.49
C CYS A 206 5.58 32.30 -7.05
N ALA A 207 4.52 32.78 -7.70
CA ALA A 207 4.45 34.15 -8.19
C ALA A 207 4.44 35.17 -7.04
N VAL A 208 3.68 34.90 -5.97
CA VAL A 208 3.63 35.75 -4.76
C VAL A 208 4.98 35.77 -4.04
N GLU A 209 5.64 34.63 -3.88
CA GLU A 209 6.98 34.54 -3.29
C GLU A 209 8.00 35.34 -4.12
N GLY A 210 7.92 35.28 -5.45
CA GLY A 210 8.74 36.09 -6.35
C GLY A 210 8.53 37.59 -6.17
N GLN A 211 7.27 38.04 -6.14
CA GLN A 211 6.93 39.46 -5.90
C GLN A 211 7.37 39.93 -4.51
N TYR A 212 7.22 39.09 -3.49
CA TYR A 212 7.68 39.39 -2.14
C TYR A 212 9.20 39.60 -2.10
N HIS A 213 9.97 38.74 -2.78
CA HIS A 213 11.42 38.87 -2.86
C HIS A 213 11.85 40.15 -3.58
N GLU A 214 11.16 40.52 -4.67
CA GLU A 214 11.42 41.76 -5.41
C GLU A 214 11.15 43.00 -4.55
N VAL A 215 10.03 43.03 -3.82
CA VAL A 215 9.71 44.13 -2.90
C VAL A 215 10.73 44.22 -1.77
N MET A 216 11.14 43.10 -1.19
CA MET A 216 12.16 43.09 -0.14
C MET A 216 13.50 43.60 -0.65
N SER A 217 13.94 43.16 -1.84
CA SER A 217 15.19 43.64 -2.45
C SER A 217 15.12 45.12 -2.80
N SER A 218 13.97 45.61 -3.30
CA SER A 218 13.76 47.04 -3.55
C SER A 218 13.76 47.85 -2.26
N LEU A 219 13.19 47.33 -1.17
CA LEU A 219 13.17 48.00 0.12
C LEU A 219 14.58 48.09 0.70
N ASP A 220 15.37 47.00 0.63
CA ASP A 220 16.76 47.00 1.07
C ASP A 220 17.59 48.03 0.29
N ALA A 221 17.41 48.10 -1.04
CA ALA A 221 18.07 49.11 -1.86
C ALA A 221 17.72 50.54 -1.41
N VAL A 222 16.43 50.85 -1.22
CA VAL A 222 15.98 52.16 -0.75
C VAL A 222 16.51 52.47 0.65
N VAL A 223 16.54 51.49 1.56
CA VAL A 223 17.10 51.66 2.90
C VAL A 223 18.58 52.00 2.81
N THR A 224 19.36 51.29 1.99
CA THR A 224 20.79 51.59 1.82
C THR A 224 21.02 52.99 1.24
N GLU A 225 20.30 53.36 0.18
CA GLU A 225 20.40 54.68 -0.45
C GLU A 225 20.04 55.80 0.54
N THR A 226 18.93 55.66 1.26
CA THR A 226 18.51 56.66 2.26
C THR A 226 19.48 56.77 3.42
N THR A 227 20.11 55.67 3.85
CA THR A 227 21.16 55.73 4.89
C THR A 227 22.42 56.42 4.40
N ASP A 228 22.83 56.21 3.15
CA ASP A 228 24.00 56.85 2.55
C ASP A 228 23.78 58.35 2.37
N ASP A 229 22.60 58.74 1.88
CA ASP A 229 22.19 60.14 1.76
C ASP A 229 22.15 60.85 3.12
N LEU A 230 21.59 60.20 4.14
CA LEU A 230 21.55 60.73 5.50
C LEU A 230 22.96 60.93 6.07
N ASN A 231 23.84 59.96 5.87
CA ASN A 231 25.24 60.04 6.30
C ASN A 231 25.99 61.17 5.57
N ALA A 232 25.80 61.32 4.26
CA ALA A 232 26.39 62.39 3.46
C ALA A 232 25.87 63.77 3.88
N ALA A 233 24.56 63.90 4.14
CA ALA A 233 23.94 65.13 4.63
C ALA A 233 24.46 65.49 6.03
N LYS A 234 24.59 64.51 6.93
CA LYS A 234 25.14 64.71 8.28
C LYS A 234 26.61 65.11 8.25
N ALA A 235 27.41 64.53 7.35
CA ALA A 235 28.80 64.93 7.15
C ALA A 235 28.91 66.37 6.64
N ARG A 236 28.07 66.76 5.67
CA ARG A 236 27.98 68.14 5.16
C ARG A 236 27.55 69.13 6.25
N ALA A 237 26.54 68.78 7.05
CA ALA A 237 26.08 69.62 8.16
C ALA A 237 27.17 69.83 9.21
N ARG A 238 27.88 68.77 9.62
CA ARG A 238 29.02 68.87 10.54
C ARG A 238 30.14 69.74 9.99
N ALA A 239 30.49 69.58 8.72
CA ALA A 239 31.51 70.42 8.07
C ALA A 239 31.10 71.89 8.06
N ALA A 240 29.84 72.19 7.75
CA ALA A 240 29.30 73.55 7.78
C ALA A 240 29.29 74.14 9.21
N GLU A 241 28.88 73.37 10.22
CA GLU A 241 28.89 73.79 11.63
C GLU A 241 30.32 74.05 12.13
N GLN A 242 31.28 73.20 11.76
CA GLN A 242 32.70 73.39 12.07
C GLN A 242 33.24 74.67 11.44
N GLN A 243 32.95 74.90 10.15
CA GLN A 243 33.37 76.11 9.45
C GLN A 243 32.74 77.37 10.05
N GLN A 244 31.45 77.33 10.39
CA GLN A 244 30.77 78.46 11.02
C GLN A 244 31.36 78.76 12.41
N SER A 245 31.63 77.72 13.20
CA SER A 245 32.23 77.84 14.53
C SER A 245 33.65 78.42 14.45
N ALA A 246 34.46 77.97 13.48
CA ALA A 246 35.78 78.53 13.22
C ALA A 246 35.71 80.01 12.84
N THR A 247 34.83 80.36 11.89
CA THR A 247 34.62 81.76 11.44
C THR A 247 34.22 82.67 12.60
N PHE A 248 33.27 82.24 13.45
CA PHE A 248 32.88 83.03 14.63
C PHE A 248 34.02 83.19 15.64
N SER A 249 34.82 82.14 15.84
CA SER A 249 35.98 82.18 16.73
C SER A 249 37.07 83.12 16.20
N GLU A 250 37.29 83.17 14.89
CA GLU A 250 38.21 84.10 14.23
C GLU A 250 37.72 85.56 14.27
N ILE A 251 36.41 85.81 14.15
CA ILE A 251 35.85 87.17 14.20
C ILE A 251 36.04 87.82 15.58
N GLN A 252 35.97 87.02 16.65
CA GLN A 252 35.89 87.55 18.01
C GLN A 252 37.11 88.41 18.41
N PRO A 253 38.37 87.99 18.20
CA PRO A 253 39.54 88.83 18.47
C PRO A 253 39.58 90.09 17.60
N LEU A 254 39.23 89.99 16.31
CA LEU A 254 39.19 91.18 15.43
C LEU A 254 38.18 92.22 15.92
N ARG A 255 36.99 91.77 16.33
CA ARG A 255 35.99 92.67 16.93
C ARG A 255 36.52 93.35 18.20
N ARG A 256 37.19 92.61 19.07
CA ARG A 256 37.79 93.16 20.29
C ARG A 256 38.91 94.15 19.98
N PHE A 257 39.76 93.84 19.00
CA PHE A 257 40.76 94.76 18.48
C PHE A 257 40.14 96.09 18.05
N TYR A 258 39.11 96.08 17.19
CA TYR A 258 38.48 97.32 16.72
C TYR A 258 37.84 98.12 17.86
N ASN A 259 37.30 97.46 18.89
CA ASN A 259 36.84 98.15 20.09
C ASN A 259 38.00 98.83 20.83
N HIS A 260 39.13 98.13 21.00
CA HIS A 260 40.33 98.72 21.63
C HIS A 260 40.93 99.85 20.80
N ALA A 261 40.98 99.71 19.47
CA ALA A 261 41.41 100.76 18.56
C ALA A 261 40.53 102.01 18.71
N ASN A 262 39.20 101.84 18.80
CA ASN A 262 38.29 102.94 19.06
C ASN A 262 38.52 103.57 20.45
N ASP A 263 38.76 102.78 21.49
CA ASP A 263 39.13 103.30 22.82
C ASP A 263 40.41 104.15 22.75
N ILE A 264 41.44 103.66 22.07
CA ILE A 264 42.71 104.38 21.88
C ILE A 264 42.49 105.70 21.12
N LEU A 265 41.70 105.67 20.04
CA LEU A 265 41.36 106.87 19.28
C LEU A 265 40.56 107.88 20.13
N ASN A 266 39.63 107.42 20.96
CA ASN A 266 38.89 108.27 21.90
C ASN A 266 39.82 108.88 22.96
N ILE A 267 40.81 108.11 23.43
CA ILE A 267 41.86 108.61 24.32
C ILE A 267 42.64 109.74 23.61
N TYR A 268 43.11 109.52 22.38
CA TYR A 268 43.79 110.57 21.60
C TYR A 268 42.92 111.79 21.38
N GLN A 269 41.65 111.60 20.98
CA GLN A 269 40.71 112.69 20.78
C GLN A 269 40.50 113.49 22.07
N GLY A 270 40.39 112.83 23.22
CA GLY A 270 40.26 113.45 24.53
C GLY A 270 41.46 114.36 24.85
N ILE A 271 42.68 113.86 24.61
CA ILE A 271 43.92 114.63 24.79
C ILE A 271 43.91 115.88 23.91
N PHE A 272 43.66 115.72 22.62
CA PHE A 272 43.65 116.86 21.70
C PHE A 272 42.56 117.87 22.07
N ARG A 273 41.38 117.40 22.49
CA ARG A 273 40.30 118.29 22.95
C ARG A 273 40.73 119.09 24.18
N GLN A 274 41.36 118.46 25.17
CA GLN A 274 41.86 119.15 26.37
C GLN A 274 43.01 120.13 26.07
N LEU A 275 43.91 119.76 25.16
CA LEU A 275 45.02 120.63 24.72
C LEU A 275 44.51 121.88 24.01
N LEU A 276 43.49 121.73 23.16
CA LEU A 276 42.91 122.79 22.34
C LEU A 276 41.78 123.57 23.04
N ASN A 277 41.32 123.14 24.21
CA ASN A 277 40.30 123.85 24.98
C ASN A 277 40.93 125.02 25.76
N ALA A 278 40.54 126.24 25.41
CA ALA A 278 41.04 127.46 26.05
C ALA A 278 40.44 127.70 27.46
N VAL A 279 39.36 127.01 27.82
CA VAL A 279 38.60 127.25 29.06
C VAL A 279 39.13 126.41 30.23
N GLU A 280 39.63 125.20 29.98
CA GLU A 280 40.15 124.31 31.03
C GLU A 280 41.63 124.61 31.33
N GLN A 281 41.91 125.11 32.54
CA GLN A 281 43.25 125.59 32.88
C GLN A 281 44.30 124.46 32.95
N ASN A 282 43.91 123.24 33.34
CA ASN A 282 44.83 122.12 33.52
C ASN A 282 44.41 120.93 32.64
N VAL A 283 45.30 120.51 31.75
CA VAL A 283 45.20 119.18 31.11
C VAL A 283 45.42 118.15 32.23
N THR A 284 44.45 117.28 32.46
CA THR A 284 44.56 116.23 33.49
C THR A 284 45.51 115.15 33.00
N TYR A 285 46.80 115.39 33.16
CA TYR A 285 47.85 114.37 33.12
C TYR A 285 47.70 113.52 34.39
N SER A 286 46.70 112.64 34.44
CA SER A 286 46.73 111.60 35.46
C SER A 286 48.03 110.81 35.29
N SER A 287 48.74 110.50 36.38
CA SER A 287 49.90 109.59 36.37
C SER A 287 49.59 108.29 35.63
N ASP A 288 48.31 107.90 35.67
CA ASP A 288 47.79 106.64 35.20
C ASP A 288 47.50 106.67 33.69
N PHE A 289 47.57 107.84 33.04
CA PHE A 289 47.27 107.99 31.61
C PHE A 289 48.21 107.15 30.73
N ARG A 290 49.52 107.24 31.00
CA ARG A 290 50.54 106.51 30.23
C ARG A 290 50.32 105.01 30.36
N GLU A 291 50.08 104.56 31.58
CA GLU A 291 49.84 103.14 31.88
C GLU A 291 48.55 102.66 31.21
N MET A 292 47.48 103.46 31.26
CA MET A 292 46.21 103.15 30.60
C MET A 292 46.35 103.05 29.07
N LEU A 293 47.03 104.01 28.43
CA LEU A 293 47.24 103.99 26.97
C LEU A 293 48.11 102.80 26.56
N LEU A 294 49.22 102.55 27.27
CA LEU A 294 50.08 101.40 26.99
C LEU A 294 49.36 100.08 27.21
N ALA A 295 48.55 99.96 28.26
CA ALA A 295 47.73 98.76 28.50
C ALA A 295 46.71 98.53 27.37
N ARG A 296 46.09 99.59 26.84
CA ARG A 296 45.14 99.49 25.71
C ARG A 296 45.84 99.13 24.40
N LEU A 297 47.01 99.70 24.13
CA LEU A 297 47.84 99.35 22.97
C LEU A 297 48.30 97.89 23.04
N GLN A 298 48.75 97.43 24.21
CA GLN A 298 49.16 96.05 24.42
C GLN A 298 47.98 95.08 24.30
N ALA A 299 46.80 95.43 24.83
CA ALA A 299 45.57 94.63 24.66
C ALA A 299 45.17 94.53 23.17
N ALA A 300 45.21 95.63 22.43
CA ALA A 300 44.93 95.64 20.99
C ALA A 300 45.92 94.76 20.20
N SER A 301 47.22 94.85 20.51
CA SER A 301 48.25 93.96 19.94
C SER A 301 47.97 92.49 20.26
N GLY A 302 47.63 92.18 21.51
CA GLY A 302 47.30 90.82 21.94
C GLY A 302 46.10 90.22 21.22
N GLU A 303 45.06 91.00 20.92
CA GLU A 303 43.90 90.53 20.14
C GLU A 303 44.27 90.27 18.66
N CYS A 304 45.20 91.03 18.07
CA CYS A 304 45.73 90.74 16.73
C CYS A 304 46.54 89.43 16.69
N GLU A 305 47.37 89.19 17.71
CA GLU A 305 48.13 87.95 17.86
C GLU A 305 47.23 86.75 18.13
N ALA A 306 46.18 86.93 18.93
CA ALA A 306 45.18 85.90 19.18
C ALA A 306 44.47 85.47 17.89
N PHE A 307 44.11 86.42 17.02
CA PHE A 307 43.57 86.10 15.69
C PHE A 307 44.54 85.25 14.88
N LEU A 308 45.81 85.66 14.76
CA LEU A 308 46.81 84.93 13.98
C LEU A 308 47.03 83.51 14.52
N THR A 309 47.01 83.36 15.84
CA THR A 309 47.18 82.08 16.51
C THR A 309 46.00 81.15 16.21
N LEU A 310 44.77 81.65 16.34
CA LEU A 310 43.56 80.88 15.99
C LEU A 310 43.56 80.47 14.51
N ARG A 311 43.92 81.39 13.62
CA ARG A 311 44.02 81.10 12.18
C ARG A 311 45.05 80.02 11.87
N ALA A 312 46.22 80.08 12.53
CA ALA A 312 47.26 79.06 12.37
C ALA A 312 46.81 77.69 12.90
N LEU A 313 46.06 77.66 14.00
CA LEU A 313 45.47 76.44 14.55
C LEU A 313 44.44 75.83 13.59
N PHE A 314 43.52 76.63 13.06
CA PHE A 314 42.51 76.16 12.11
C PHE A 314 43.13 75.66 10.80
N ALA A 315 44.20 76.31 10.33
CA ALA A 315 44.96 75.83 9.18
C ALA A 315 45.65 74.48 9.46
N ALA A 316 46.18 74.27 10.68
CA ALA A 316 46.79 73.01 11.08
C ALA A 316 45.77 71.87 11.25
N GLU A 317 44.54 72.18 11.64
CA GLU A 317 43.42 71.23 11.71
C GLU A 317 42.84 70.86 10.34
N GLY A 318 43.35 71.47 9.26
CA GLY A 318 42.93 71.16 7.89
C GLY A 318 41.57 71.73 7.52
N LEU A 319 41.09 72.76 8.23
CA LEU A 319 39.86 73.45 7.86
C LEU A 319 40.03 74.14 6.50
N PRO A 320 39.09 73.98 5.57
CA PRO A 320 39.20 74.54 4.23
C PRO A 320 39.18 76.08 4.30
N GLN A 321 40.10 76.71 3.58
CA GLN A 321 40.06 78.16 3.38
C GLN A 321 38.82 78.50 2.55
N THR A 322 38.01 79.37 3.09
CA THR A 322 36.76 79.83 2.49
C THR A 322 36.83 81.32 2.22
N GLU A 323 35.96 81.83 1.36
CA GLU A 323 35.89 83.27 1.05
C GLU A 323 35.80 84.14 2.32
N HIS A 324 35.07 83.69 3.33
CA HIS A 324 35.00 84.38 4.63
C HIS A 324 36.36 84.40 5.35
N SER A 325 37.11 83.30 5.33
CA SER A 325 38.45 83.25 5.94
C SER A 325 39.45 84.16 5.22
N GLU A 326 39.30 84.36 3.90
CA GLU A 326 40.12 85.30 3.14
C GLU A 326 39.78 86.73 3.52
N GLN A 327 38.49 87.09 3.55
CA GLN A 327 38.04 88.42 3.98
C GLN A 327 38.48 88.74 5.42
N LEU A 328 38.45 87.77 6.34
CA LEU A 328 38.96 87.94 7.70
C LEU A 328 40.49 88.10 7.74
N SER A 329 41.21 87.49 6.79
CA SER A 329 42.65 87.69 6.62
C SER A 329 42.98 89.12 6.28
N ASP A 330 42.26 89.66 5.29
CA ASP A 330 42.46 91.03 4.81
C ASP A 330 42.12 92.02 5.93
N LEU A 331 41.04 91.75 6.66
CA LEU A 331 40.65 92.54 7.82
C LEU A 331 41.71 92.51 8.93
N ALA A 332 42.32 91.36 9.18
CA ALA A 332 43.40 91.21 10.14
C ALA A 332 44.69 91.91 9.70
N GLN A 333 45.02 91.86 8.40
CA GLN A 333 46.15 92.60 7.86
C GLN A 333 45.95 94.11 8.02
N SER A 334 44.74 94.60 7.74
CA SER A 334 44.34 95.99 8.00
C SER A 334 44.44 96.33 9.48
N ALA A 335 43.95 95.45 10.37
CA ALA A 335 44.04 95.62 11.82
C ALA A 335 45.49 95.72 12.30
N GLN A 336 46.40 94.87 11.80
CA GLN A 336 47.83 94.95 12.13
C GLN A 336 48.49 96.24 11.65
N GLN A 337 48.13 96.73 10.46
CA GLN A 337 48.63 98.01 9.98
C GLN A 337 48.13 99.16 10.86
N MET A 338 46.84 99.14 11.21
CA MET A 338 46.25 100.11 12.12
C MET A 338 46.90 100.07 13.50
N GLN A 339 47.15 98.87 14.06
CA GLN A 339 47.85 98.69 15.33
C GLN A 339 49.23 99.33 15.30
N LYS A 340 50.03 99.08 14.25
CA LYS A 340 51.35 99.70 14.09
C LYS A 340 51.26 101.23 14.06
N CYS A 341 50.27 101.78 13.37
CA CYS A 341 50.03 103.22 13.36
C CYS A 341 49.64 103.75 14.74
N LEU A 342 48.74 103.07 15.44
CA LEU A 342 48.32 103.44 16.81
C LEU A 342 49.50 103.34 17.79
N ASP A 343 50.34 102.31 17.70
CA ASP A 343 51.53 102.18 18.53
C ASP A 343 52.51 103.33 18.30
N ASN A 344 52.78 103.68 17.04
CA ASN A 344 53.66 104.80 16.71
C ASN A 344 53.09 106.13 17.23
N ILE A 345 51.81 106.41 16.95
CA ILE A 345 51.13 107.62 17.46
C ILE A 345 51.11 107.62 18.99
N GLY A 346 50.91 106.46 19.61
CA GLY A 346 50.90 106.31 21.06
C GLY A 346 52.23 106.63 21.69
N GLN A 347 53.34 106.13 21.12
CA GLN A 347 54.69 106.46 21.55
C GLN A 347 54.97 107.96 21.38
N ASP A 348 54.63 108.54 20.24
CA ASP A 348 54.79 109.97 19.95
C ASP A 348 53.96 110.82 20.93
N MET A 349 52.72 110.44 21.21
CA MET A 349 51.84 111.11 22.17
C MET A 349 52.40 111.06 23.59
N VAL A 350 52.89 109.90 24.03
CA VAL A 350 53.51 109.76 25.36
C VAL A 350 54.74 110.66 25.47
N GLN A 351 55.61 110.68 24.45
CA GLN A 351 56.80 111.54 24.42
C GLN A 351 56.43 113.02 24.38
N PHE A 352 55.45 113.39 23.55
CA PHE A 352 54.95 114.75 23.41
C PHE A 352 54.36 115.28 24.71
N LEU A 353 53.47 114.51 25.35
CA LEU A 353 52.85 114.88 26.62
C LEU A 353 53.89 114.97 27.75
N TRP A 354 54.89 114.08 27.77
CA TRP A 354 56.01 114.16 28.71
C TRP A 354 56.90 115.39 28.48
N ALA A 355 57.12 115.78 27.21
CA ALA A 355 57.86 117.00 26.90
C ALA A 355 57.06 118.27 27.27
N LEU A 356 55.73 118.26 27.08
CA LEU A 356 54.83 119.33 27.50
C LEU A 356 54.78 119.50 29.02
N SER A 357 54.76 118.40 29.78
CA SER A 357 54.77 118.47 31.25
C SER A 357 56.06 119.09 31.79
N ARG A 358 57.19 118.89 31.10
CA ARG A 358 58.49 119.51 31.42
C ARG A 358 58.59 120.98 31.01
N ARG A 359 57.81 121.43 30.02
CA ARG A 359 57.83 122.80 29.47
C ARG A 359 56.42 123.41 29.39
N PRO A 360 55.86 123.87 30.53
CA PRO A 360 54.48 124.38 30.59
C PRO A 360 54.27 125.70 29.83
N ASP A 361 55.33 126.43 29.55
CA ASP A 361 55.38 127.62 28.69
C ASP A 361 55.01 127.30 27.23
N ILE A 362 55.43 126.13 26.72
CA ILE A 362 55.06 125.66 25.38
C ILE A 362 53.57 125.37 25.29
N LEU A 363 52.97 124.80 26.34
CA LEU A 363 51.52 124.56 26.39
C LEU A 363 50.72 125.88 26.27
N LYS A 364 51.17 126.95 26.94
CA LYS A 364 50.56 128.29 26.83
C LYS A 364 50.69 128.82 25.40
N LEU A 365 51.82 128.61 24.75
CA LEU A 365 52.07 129.06 23.38
C LEU A 365 51.25 128.28 22.34
N ILE A 366 51.11 126.96 22.52
CA ILE A 366 50.21 126.12 21.70
C ILE A 366 48.77 126.62 21.87
N ARG A 367 48.31 126.81 23.11
CA ARG A 367 46.97 127.35 23.38
C ARG A 367 46.77 128.70 22.71
N LEU A 368 47.70 129.65 22.87
CA LEU A 368 47.60 130.98 22.25
C LEU A 368 47.53 130.90 20.71
N LYS A 369 48.33 130.05 20.07
CA LYS A 369 48.33 129.91 18.61
C LYS A 369 47.06 129.26 18.08
N PHE A 370 46.54 128.26 18.78
CA PHE A 370 45.36 127.52 18.32
C PHE A 370 44.03 128.05 18.88
N SER A 371 44.05 128.93 19.88
CA SER A 371 42.86 129.64 20.39
C SER A 371 42.43 130.82 19.53
N VAL A 372 43.32 131.32 18.65
CA VAL A 372 43.04 132.42 17.70
C VAL A 372 42.30 131.92 16.44
N LEU A 373 42.15 130.60 16.28
CA LEU A 373 41.42 129.96 15.17
C LEU A 373 39.98 129.54 15.53
N ARG A 374 39.43 130.04 16.64
CA ARG A 374 37.99 130.12 16.88
C ARG A 374 37.54 131.55 16.67
#